data_AF-A0A352BVF6-F1
#
_entry.id   AF-A0A352BVF6-F1
#
_cell.length_a   1.000
_cell.length_b   1.000
_cell.length_c   1.000
_cell.angle_alpha   90.00
_cell.angle_beta   90.00
_cell.angle_gamma   90.00
#
_symmetry.space_group_name_H-M   'P 1'
#
loop_
_entity.id
_entity.type
_entity.pdbx_description
1 polymer ?
#
loop_
_entity_poly.entity_id
_entity_poly.type
_entity_poly.pdbx_seq_one_letter_code
_entity_poly.pdbx_strand_id
1 'polypeptide(L)'
;MNNNENQGLVYSNALIGDLVNMDTDGDGVLDWEESLWGTDPTKRNTNDDGTSDFVEIEKLKAAQGISEPTWSEQNNENLTETDKFSREFFSTVVALNQAGVIDAATVDKLGSTLADEVSNSVPRKVFAIKDFKTSGDDKNSIQIYGNALASIFNKHAININAGDILEEAITEDGEIDVEVLNKLDPIIKNFNGIINEMSKINVPPYFLSVHLQTINGLEKIAENLADIKLIDKDPLAAMSAMSQYPKNNEELQSYIDTLNQKGVEKLGN
;
A
#
# COMPACT_ATOMS: atom_id res chain seq x y z
N MET A 1 -12.89 -6.08 21.02
CA MET A 1 -14.06 -5.59 20.26
C MET A 1 -13.58 -4.32 19.58
N ASN A 2 -13.09 -4.43 18.33
CA ASN A 2 -12.64 -3.27 17.56
C ASN A 2 -13.80 -2.85 16.66
N ASN A 3 -14.43 -1.72 17.00
CA ASN A 3 -15.27 -0.99 16.07
C ASN A 3 -14.35 -0.22 15.13
N ASN A 4 -13.98 -0.86 14.01
CA ASN A 4 -13.59 -0.12 12.80
C ASN A 4 -14.88 0.35 12.15
N GLU A 5 -15.45 1.42 12.69
CA GLU A 5 -16.38 2.22 11.90
C GLU A 5 -15.53 3.02 10.91
N ASN A 6 -15.80 2.77 9.64
CA ASN A 6 -15.35 3.56 8.51
C ASN A 6 -15.85 5.00 8.73
N GLN A 7 -15.05 5.83 9.41
CA GLN A 7 -15.38 7.24 9.63
C GLN A 7 -15.11 7.98 8.32
N GLY A 8 -16.09 7.90 7.41
CA GLY A 8 -16.07 8.61 6.14
C GLY A 8 -15.82 10.12 6.34
N LEU A 9 -15.19 10.74 5.35
CA LEU A 9 -14.83 12.14 5.37
C LEU A 9 -16.10 13.02 5.30
N VAL A 10 -16.46 13.70 6.40
CA VAL A 10 -17.66 14.57 6.50
C VAL A 10 -17.39 15.98 5.95
N TYR A 11 -18.32 16.53 5.15
CA TYR A 11 -18.40 17.96 4.77
C TYR A 11 -19.84 18.49 4.75
N SER A 12 -20.09 19.63 5.43
CA SER A 12 -21.36 20.36 5.31
C SER A 12 -22.62 19.46 5.32
N ASN A 13 -22.74 18.60 6.34
CA ASN A 13 -23.80 17.60 6.53
C ASN A 13 -23.86 16.42 5.52
N ALA A 14 -22.95 16.31 4.55
CA ALA A 14 -22.84 15.16 3.64
C ALA A 14 -21.45 14.50 3.75
N LEU A 15 -21.36 13.17 3.78
CA LEU A 15 -20.06 12.50 3.65
C LEU A 15 -19.60 12.60 2.19
N ILE A 16 -18.30 12.77 1.93
CA ILE A 16 -17.75 12.67 0.55
C ILE A 16 -18.15 11.32 -0.06
N GLY A 17 -18.16 10.27 0.76
CA GLY A 17 -18.66 8.96 0.37
C GLY A 17 -20.12 8.99 -0.07
N ASP A 18 -20.96 9.87 0.49
CA ASP A 18 -22.36 10.00 0.06
C ASP A 18 -22.45 10.68 -1.31
N LEU A 19 -21.58 11.67 -1.59
CA LEU A 19 -21.56 12.38 -2.87
C LEU A 19 -21.02 11.52 -4.01
N VAL A 20 -19.95 10.76 -3.77
CA VAL A 20 -19.32 9.91 -4.79
C VAL A 20 -20.16 8.67 -5.10
N ASN A 21 -20.99 8.21 -4.15
CA ASN A 21 -21.88 7.07 -4.34
C ASN A 21 -23.34 7.49 -4.56
N MET A 22 -23.59 8.77 -4.91
CA MET A 22 -24.93 9.27 -5.19
C MET A 22 -25.41 8.78 -6.56
N ASP A 23 -26.62 8.24 -6.60
CA ASP A 23 -27.39 7.87 -7.79
C ASP A 23 -28.81 8.41 -7.55
N THR A 24 -29.07 9.61 -8.04
CA THR A 24 -30.24 10.42 -7.70
C THR A 24 -31.52 9.88 -8.34
N ASP A 25 -31.44 9.30 -9.54
CA ASP A 25 -32.59 8.77 -10.26
C ASP A 25 -32.77 7.24 -10.18
N GLY A 26 -31.78 6.55 -9.62
CA GLY A 26 -31.79 5.11 -9.37
C GLY A 26 -31.71 4.27 -10.63
N ASP A 27 -31.10 4.78 -11.70
CA ASP A 27 -30.92 4.02 -12.94
C ASP A 27 -29.69 3.09 -12.92
N GLY A 28 -28.82 3.26 -11.93
CA GLY A 28 -27.61 2.47 -11.73
C GLY A 28 -26.33 3.13 -12.24
N VAL A 29 -26.39 4.37 -12.73
CA VAL A 29 -25.23 5.23 -13.00
C VAL A 29 -25.09 6.25 -11.87
N LEU A 30 -23.87 6.47 -11.40
CA LEU A 30 -23.61 7.47 -10.36
C LEU A 30 -23.70 8.89 -10.93
N ASP A 31 -24.22 9.85 -10.17
CA ASP A 31 -24.45 11.24 -10.61
C ASP A 31 -23.19 11.86 -11.24
N TRP A 32 -22.00 11.59 -10.67
CA TRP A 32 -20.73 12.11 -11.18
C TRP A 32 -20.35 11.48 -12.54
N GLU A 33 -20.71 10.23 -12.77
CA GLU A 33 -20.49 9.53 -14.04
C GLU A 33 -21.45 10.08 -15.10
N GLU A 34 -22.71 10.31 -14.75
CA GLU A 34 -23.71 10.89 -15.66
C GLU A 34 -23.29 12.26 -16.20
N SER A 35 -22.79 13.16 -15.35
CA SER A 35 -22.27 14.44 -15.85
C SER A 35 -21.01 14.33 -16.69
N LEU A 36 -20.21 13.27 -16.52
CA LEU A 36 -19.08 13.01 -17.41
C LEU A 36 -19.56 12.62 -18.81
N TRP A 37 -20.65 11.86 -18.89
CA TRP A 37 -21.27 11.43 -20.15
C TRP A 37 -22.29 12.43 -20.72
N GLY A 38 -22.68 13.44 -19.94
CA GLY A 38 -23.59 14.51 -20.34
C GLY A 38 -25.08 14.16 -20.18
N THR A 39 -25.40 13.19 -19.33
CA THR A 39 -26.78 12.87 -18.91
C THR A 39 -27.18 13.69 -17.68
N ASP A 40 -28.48 13.78 -17.42
CA ASP A 40 -29.12 14.53 -16.33
C ASP A 40 -29.31 13.60 -15.14
N PRO A 41 -28.60 13.80 -14.01
CA PRO A 41 -28.64 12.88 -12.88
C PRO A 41 -29.99 12.75 -12.18
N THR A 42 -30.95 13.60 -12.54
CA THR A 42 -32.29 13.57 -11.99
C THR A 42 -33.28 12.79 -12.87
N LYS A 43 -32.80 12.18 -13.95
CA LYS A 43 -33.63 11.56 -14.99
C LYS A 43 -33.01 10.30 -15.55
N ARG A 44 -33.64 9.18 -15.20
CA ARG A 44 -33.31 7.85 -15.72
C ARG A 44 -33.20 7.74 -17.25
N ASN A 45 -33.88 8.64 -17.96
CA ASN A 45 -33.72 8.83 -19.40
C ASN A 45 -33.68 10.34 -19.66
N THR A 46 -32.50 10.87 -19.96
CA THR A 46 -32.29 12.30 -20.18
C THR A 46 -33.03 12.83 -21.42
N ASN A 47 -33.08 12.03 -22.48
CA ASN A 47 -33.56 12.46 -23.80
C ASN A 47 -35.01 12.02 -24.11
N ASP A 48 -35.67 11.34 -23.17
CA ASP A 48 -37.02 10.78 -23.23
C ASP A 48 -37.28 9.86 -24.46
N ASP A 49 -36.24 9.19 -25.00
CA ASP A 49 -36.34 8.34 -26.21
C ASP A 49 -36.78 6.88 -25.97
N GLY A 50 -36.96 6.49 -24.71
CA GLY A 50 -37.29 5.13 -24.27
C GLY A 50 -36.09 4.24 -23.88
N THR A 51 -34.85 4.72 -23.98
CA THR A 51 -33.62 4.05 -23.52
C THR A 51 -33.14 4.67 -22.20
N SER A 52 -32.72 3.88 -21.22
CA SER A 52 -32.14 4.42 -19.97
C SER A 52 -30.76 5.01 -20.24
N ASP A 53 -30.35 6.01 -19.46
CA ASP A 53 -29.03 6.62 -19.57
C ASP A 53 -27.91 5.61 -19.30
N PHE A 54 -28.09 4.70 -18.34
CA PHE A 54 -27.26 3.48 -18.19
C PHE A 54 -26.96 2.77 -19.52
N VAL A 55 -27.98 2.49 -20.32
CA VAL A 55 -27.82 1.72 -21.57
C VAL A 55 -27.15 2.56 -22.65
N GLU A 56 -27.38 3.86 -22.67
CA GLU A 56 -26.72 4.79 -23.60
C GLU A 56 -25.23 4.91 -23.29
N ILE A 57 -24.89 5.14 -22.01
CA ILE A 57 -23.52 5.22 -21.51
C ILE A 57 -22.75 3.93 -21.80
N GLU A 58 -23.34 2.76 -21.56
CA GLU A 58 -22.73 1.47 -21.88
C GLU A 58 -22.38 1.33 -23.37
N LYS A 59 -23.26 1.80 -24.26
CA LYS A 59 -22.97 1.80 -25.72
C LYS A 59 -21.84 2.77 -26.06
N LEU A 60 -21.78 3.94 -25.42
CA LEU A 60 -20.74 4.93 -25.66
C LEU A 60 -19.37 4.43 -25.19
N LYS A 61 -19.28 3.83 -23.99
CA LYS A 61 -18.07 3.16 -23.49
C LYS A 61 -17.59 2.09 -24.47
N ALA A 62 -18.48 1.19 -24.87
CA ALA A 62 -18.15 0.12 -25.82
C ALA A 62 -17.68 0.66 -27.18
N ALA A 63 -18.30 1.73 -27.69
CA ALA A 63 -17.91 2.37 -28.94
C ALA A 63 -16.54 3.05 -28.88
N GLN A 64 -16.14 3.54 -27.69
CA GLN A 64 -14.81 4.09 -27.44
C GLN A 64 -13.75 3.01 -27.16
N GLY A 65 -14.12 1.73 -27.21
CA GLY A 65 -13.21 0.63 -26.85
C GLY A 65 -12.90 0.58 -25.36
N ILE A 66 -13.67 1.29 -24.54
CA ILE A 66 -13.65 1.20 -23.08
C ILE A 66 -14.47 -0.05 -22.75
N SER A 67 -13.80 -1.19 -22.63
CA SER A 67 -14.41 -2.38 -22.03
C SER A 67 -14.59 -2.11 -20.54
N GLU A 68 -15.83 -2.18 -20.06
CA GLU A 68 -16.21 -2.06 -18.64
C GLU A 68 -15.27 -2.81 -17.68
N PRO A 69 -14.83 -2.17 -16.58
CA PRO A 69 -15.22 -2.63 -15.26
C PRO A 69 -16.70 -2.31 -15.07
N THR A 70 -17.56 -3.34 -15.08
CA THR A 70 -18.90 -3.17 -14.54
C THR A 70 -18.76 -2.70 -13.10
N TRP A 71 -19.33 -1.54 -12.75
CA TRP A 71 -19.47 -1.07 -11.36
C TRP A 71 -20.41 -1.97 -10.53
N SER A 72 -20.67 -3.21 -10.98
CA SER A 72 -21.03 -4.30 -10.08
C SER A 72 -19.86 -4.55 -9.12
N GLU A 73 -20.13 -4.60 -7.82
CA GLU A 73 -19.21 -4.78 -6.67
C GLU A 73 -18.15 -5.93 -6.73
N GLN A 74 -17.93 -6.63 -7.85
CA GLN A 74 -17.00 -7.76 -7.93
C GLN A 74 -16.31 -7.92 -9.30
N ASN A 75 -15.76 -6.86 -9.89
CA ASN A 75 -14.73 -7.06 -10.93
C ASN A 75 -13.34 -7.07 -10.34
N ASN A 76 -12.70 -8.22 -10.52
CA ASN A 76 -11.32 -8.53 -10.15
C ASN A 76 -10.34 -7.86 -11.13
N GLU A 77 -10.53 -6.56 -11.42
CA GLU A 77 -9.55 -5.78 -12.16
C GLU A 77 -8.29 -5.67 -11.30
N ASN A 78 -7.14 -6.09 -11.85
CA ASN A 78 -5.85 -5.90 -11.20
C ASN A 78 -5.41 -4.43 -11.36
N LEU A 79 -6.12 -3.52 -10.70
CA LEU A 79 -5.80 -2.09 -10.65
C LEU A 79 -4.54 -1.84 -9.82
N THR A 80 -3.68 -0.96 -10.32
CA THR A 80 -2.55 -0.42 -9.57
C THR A 80 -3.05 0.54 -8.47
N GLU A 81 -2.21 0.89 -7.50
CA GLU A 81 -2.60 1.89 -6.48
C GLU A 81 -2.80 3.26 -7.13
N THR A 82 -1.99 3.59 -8.14
CA THR A 82 -2.17 4.78 -8.96
C THR A 82 -3.54 4.80 -9.67
N ASP A 83 -4.00 3.67 -10.22
CA ASP A 83 -5.31 3.59 -10.87
C ASP A 83 -6.45 3.81 -9.86
N LYS A 84 -6.37 3.15 -8.70
CA LYS A 84 -7.39 3.27 -7.64
C LYS A 84 -7.47 4.71 -7.15
N PHE A 85 -6.33 5.30 -6.80
CA PHE A 85 -6.26 6.67 -6.35
C PHE A 85 -6.77 7.64 -7.43
N SER A 86 -6.37 7.46 -8.69
CA SER A 86 -6.81 8.34 -9.77
C SER A 86 -8.33 8.29 -9.93
N ARG A 87 -8.93 7.09 -9.90
CA ARG A 87 -10.39 6.93 -9.98
C ARG A 87 -11.10 7.61 -8.81
N GLU A 88 -10.63 7.38 -7.58
CA GLU A 88 -11.21 8.02 -6.38
C GLU A 88 -11.04 9.55 -6.41
N PHE A 89 -9.86 10.03 -6.78
CA PHE A 89 -9.56 11.45 -6.85
C PHE A 89 -10.44 12.15 -7.89
N PHE A 90 -10.51 11.63 -9.12
CA PHE A 90 -11.30 12.26 -10.17
C PHE A 90 -12.80 12.20 -9.91
N SER A 91 -13.34 11.06 -9.43
CA SER A 91 -14.75 10.97 -9.04
C SER A 91 -15.10 11.96 -7.93
N THR A 92 -14.23 12.08 -6.92
CA THR A 92 -14.38 13.07 -5.85
C THR A 92 -14.38 14.50 -6.39
N VAL A 93 -13.41 14.85 -7.25
CA VAL A 93 -13.32 16.19 -7.84
C VAL A 93 -14.56 16.53 -8.68
N VAL A 94 -15.07 15.59 -9.48
CA VAL A 94 -16.28 15.79 -10.29
C VAL A 94 -17.51 15.98 -9.40
N ALA A 95 -17.72 15.10 -8.42
CA ALA A 95 -18.84 15.20 -7.48
C ALA A 95 -18.85 16.53 -6.71
N LEU A 96 -17.68 17.00 -6.28
CA LEU A 96 -17.52 18.29 -5.62
C LEU A 96 -17.80 19.47 -6.55
N ASN A 97 -17.41 19.37 -7.83
CA ASN A 97 -17.69 20.39 -8.83
C ASN A 97 -19.20 20.51 -9.09
N GLN A 98 -19.88 19.37 -9.29
CA GLN A 98 -21.34 19.33 -9.48
C GLN A 98 -22.11 19.93 -8.32
N ALA A 99 -21.68 19.63 -7.09
CA ALA A 99 -22.29 20.18 -5.89
C ALA A 99 -21.97 21.68 -5.70
N GLY A 100 -21.09 22.26 -6.51
CA GLY A 100 -20.66 23.66 -6.41
C GLY A 100 -19.76 23.93 -5.20
N VAL A 101 -19.04 22.92 -4.70
CA VAL A 101 -18.33 22.93 -3.40
C VAL A 101 -16.81 23.08 -3.56
N ILE A 102 -16.29 23.40 -4.75
CA ILE A 102 -14.83 23.62 -4.91
C ILE A 102 -14.43 24.98 -4.35
N ASP A 103 -14.04 24.99 -3.07
CA ASP A 103 -13.42 26.13 -2.38
C ASP A 103 -11.98 25.82 -1.95
N ALA A 104 -11.30 26.80 -1.34
CA ALA A 104 -9.92 26.63 -0.88
C ALA A 104 -9.77 25.50 0.14
N ALA A 105 -10.76 25.30 1.02
CA ALA A 105 -10.72 24.23 2.02
C ALA A 105 -10.82 22.83 1.39
N THR A 106 -11.56 22.73 0.28
CA THR A 106 -11.70 21.51 -0.50
C THR A 106 -10.39 21.16 -1.22
N VAL A 107 -9.69 22.15 -1.77
CA VAL A 107 -8.35 21.97 -2.36
C VAL A 107 -7.33 21.52 -1.31
N ASP A 108 -7.34 22.12 -0.12
CA ASP A 108 -6.44 21.74 0.98
C ASP A 108 -6.66 20.28 1.42
N LYS A 109 -7.92 19.82 1.50
CA LYS A 109 -8.22 18.42 1.81
C LYS A 109 -7.85 17.48 0.66
N LEU A 110 -8.02 17.95 -0.57
CA LEU A 110 -7.39 17.45 -1.79
C LEU A 110 -5.96 16.95 -1.51
N GLY A 111 -5.14 17.93 -1.13
CA GLY A 111 -3.73 17.73 -0.84
C GLY A 111 -3.48 16.83 0.38
N SER A 112 -4.27 16.96 1.45
CA SER A 112 -4.08 16.12 2.64
C SER A 112 -4.35 14.64 2.35
N THR A 113 -5.39 14.30 1.59
CA THR A 113 -5.68 12.88 1.29
C THR A 113 -4.62 12.28 0.37
N LEU A 114 -4.09 13.05 -0.59
CA LEU A 114 -2.93 12.61 -1.38
C LEU A 114 -1.70 12.37 -0.47
N ALA A 115 -1.43 13.28 0.47
CA ALA A 115 -0.32 13.13 1.40
C ALA A 115 -0.49 11.90 2.31
N ASP A 116 -1.72 11.66 2.77
CA ASP A 116 -2.06 10.49 3.58
C ASP A 116 -1.91 9.19 2.78
N GLU A 117 -2.32 9.17 1.51
CA GLU A 117 -2.18 8.01 0.63
C GLU A 117 -0.69 7.69 0.38
N VAL A 118 0.12 8.70 0.06
CA VAL A 118 1.58 8.53 -0.05
C VAL A 118 2.19 8.06 1.26
N SER A 119 1.68 8.50 2.41
CA SER A 119 2.27 8.15 3.71
C SER A 119 1.91 6.75 4.21
N ASN A 120 0.84 6.14 3.70
CA ASN A 120 0.23 4.93 4.26
C ASN A 120 0.18 3.77 3.26
N SER A 121 1.31 3.09 3.02
CA SER A 121 1.26 1.78 2.36
C SER A 121 0.92 0.67 3.35
N VAL A 122 -0.03 -0.18 2.98
CA VAL A 122 -0.39 -1.36 3.77
C VAL A 122 0.60 -2.49 3.42
N PRO A 123 1.32 -3.07 4.41
CA PRO A 123 2.17 -4.24 4.16
C PRO A 123 1.34 -5.38 3.56
N ARG A 124 1.81 -5.99 2.48
CA ARG A 124 1.07 -7.07 1.80
C ARG A 124 1.21 -8.38 2.55
N LYS A 125 2.37 -8.65 3.12
CA LYS A 125 2.65 -9.86 3.89
C LYS A 125 3.00 -9.53 5.34
N VAL A 126 2.23 -10.12 6.24
CA VAL A 126 2.40 -9.95 7.69
C VAL A 126 2.37 -11.32 8.35
N PHE A 127 3.44 -11.65 9.06
CA PHE A 127 3.48 -12.81 9.94
C PHE A 127 2.76 -12.52 11.25
N ALA A 128 2.29 -13.58 11.90
CA ALA A 128 1.74 -13.58 13.24
C ALA A 128 2.48 -14.58 14.13
N ILE A 129 2.34 -14.44 15.46
CA ILE A 129 2.99 -15.32 16.45
C ILE A 129 2.73 -16.81 16.16
N LYS A 130 1.52 -17.15 15.69
CA LYS A 130 1.10 -18.53 15.37
C LYS A 130 1.90 -19.17 14.22
N ASP A 131 2.59 -18.37 13.40
CA ASP A 131 3.36 -18.86 12.26
C ASP A 131 4.73 -19.40 12.69
N PHE A 132 5.12 -19.21 13.96
CA PHE A 132 6.41 -19.62 14.51
C PHE A 132 6.29 -20.82 15.44
N LYS A 133 7.27 -21.71 15.34
CA LYS A 133 7.45 -22.80 16.31
C LYS A 133 8.24 -22.28 17.50
N THR A 134 7.83 -22.67 18.70
CA THR A 134 8.52 -22.30 19.93
C THR A 134 9.46 -23.40 20.42
N SER A 135 10.54 -23.00 21.09
CA SER A 135 11.44 -23.88 21.85
C SER A 135 11.30 -23.60 23.36
N GLY A 136 12.26 -24.06 24.17
CA GLY A 136 12.39 -23.66 25.58
C GLY A 136 13.17 -22.35 25.73
N ASP A 137 13.10 -21.74 26.92
CA ASP A 137 13.90 -20.57 27.30
C ASP A 137 15.18 -20.94 28.08
N ASP A 138 15.59 -22.20 28.04
CA ASP A 138 16.84 -22.67 28.65
C ASP A 138 18.07 -22.19 27.86
N LYS A 139 19.24 -22.18 28.51
CA LYS A 139 20.49 -21.69 27.92
C LYS A 139 20.84 -22.39 26.60
N ASN A 140 20.58 -23.69 26.48
CA ASN A 140 20.87 -24.44 25.26
C ASN A 140 19.92 -24.06 24.13
N SER A 141 18.61 -23.94 24.40
CA SER A 141 17.63 -23.45 23.41
C SER A 141 17.96 -22.04 22.91
N ILE A 142 18.38 -21.15 23.80
CA ILE A 142 18.80 -19.77 23.44
C ILE A 142 20.08 -19.79 22.60
N GLN A 143 21.07 -20.63 22.91
CA GLN A 143 22.29 -20.76 22.11
C GLN A 143 21.99 -21.31 20.71
N ILE A 144 21.12 -22.32 20.59
CA ILE A 144 20.69 -22.86 19.29
C ILE A 144 20.03 -21.76 18.45
N TYR A 145 19.12 -20.99 19.06
CA TYR A 145 18.46 -19.87 18.40
C TYR A 145 19.45 -18.79 17.94
N GLY A 146 20.34 -18.33 18.81
CA GLY A 146 21.35 -17.33 18.49
C GLY A 146 22.31 -17.78 17.38
N ASN A 147 22.76 -19.04 17.42
CA ASN A 147 23.61 -19.62 16.37
C ASN A 147 22.89 -19.72 15.03
N ALA A 148 21.60 -20.07 15.05
CA ALA A 148 20.79 -20.12 13.83
C ALA A 148 20.65 -18.73 13.21
N LEU A 149 20.35 -17.70 14.01
CA LEU A 149 20.29 -16.32 13.52
C LEU A 149 21.63 -15.87 12.93
N ALA A 150 22.73 -16.06 13.66
CA ALA A 150 24.06 -15.69 13.18
C ALA A 150 24.39 -16.39 11.84
N SER A 151 24.05 -17.68 11.71
CA SER A 151 24.23 -18.42 10.46
C SER A 151 23.40 -17.84 9.32
N ILE A 152 22.14 -17.45 9.58
CA ILE A 152 21.24 -16.88 8.57
C ILE A 152 21.78 -15.52 8.11
N PHE A 153 22.08 -14.60 9.02
CA PHE A 153 22.57 -13.27 8.67
C PHE A 153 23.94 -13.31 7.97
N ASN A 154 24.85 -14.18 8.40
CA ASN A 154 26.15 -14.35 7.73
C ASN A 154 26.01 -14.91 6.31
N LYS A 155 25.05 -15.83 6.09
CA LYS A 155 24.79 -16.41 4.77
C LYS A 155 24.25 -15.38 3.77
N HIS A 156 23.46 -14.42 4.25
CA HIS A 156 22.80 -13.39 3.44
C HIS A 156 23.47 -12.01 3.55
N ALA A 157 24.71 -11.95 4.04
CA ALA A 157 25.45 -10.69 4.20
C ALA A 157 25.58 -9.94 2.86
N ILE A 158 25.30 -8.64 2.89
CA ILE A 158 25.36 -7.75 1.72
C ILE A 158 26.36 -6.63 1.99
N ASN A 159 27.22 -6.35 1.02
CA ASN A 159 28.18 -5.24 1.05
C ASN A 159 27.69 -4.01 0.27
N ILE A 160 26.43 -4.03 -0.16
CA ILE A 160 25.80 -3.02 -1.01
C ILE A 160 24.63 -2.45 -0.20
N ASN A 161 24.62 -1.14 -0.04
CA ASN A 161 23.57 -0.44 0.70
C ASN A 161 22.46 -0.01 -0.28
N ALA A 162 21.22 -0.33 0.06
CA ALA A 162 20.08 0.11 -0.75
C ALA A 162 19.96 1.64 -0.78
N GLY A 163 20.33 2.35 0.30
CA GLY A 163 20.37 3.81 0.31
C GLY A 163 21.29 4.39 -0.77
N ASP A 164 22.50 3.84 -0.93
CA ASP A 164 23.45 4.29 -1.95
C ASP A 164 22.90 4.07 -3.37
N ILE A 165 22.19 2.95 -3.60
CA ILE A 165 21.55 2.68 -4.90
C ILE A 165 20.41 3.67 -5.15
N LEU A 166 19.60 3.97 -4.12
CA LEU A 166 18.50 4.92 -4.25
C LEU A 166 19.02 6.34 -4.51
N GLU A 167 20.14 6.73 -3.90
CA GLU A 167 20.83 7.98 -4.20
C GLU A 167 21.41 7.99 -5.62
N GLU A 168 22.07 6.90 -6.03
CA GLU A 168 22.60 6.74 -7.40
C GLU A 168 21.50 6.79 -8.47
N ALA A 169 20.29 6.32 -8.15
CA ALA A 169 19.17 6.33 -9.07
C ALA A 169 18.62 7.73 -9.36
N ILE A 170 18.94 8.75 -8.56
CA ILE A 170 18.51 10.13 -8.81
C ILE A 170 19.51 10.80 -9.74
N THR A 171 19.08 11.15 -10.95
CA THR A 171 19.92 11.80 -11.96
C THR A 171 20.14 13.29 -11.64
N GLU A 172 21.10 13.93 -12.33
CA GLU A 172 21.43 15.36 -12.10
C GLU A 172 20.23 16.31 -12.34
N ASP A 173 19.30 15.93 -13.22
CA ASP A 173 18.07 16.65 -13.50
C ASP A 173 16.88 16.25 -12.60
N GLY A 174 17.09 15.34 -11.65
CA GLY A 174 16.10 14.91 -10.67
C GLY A 174 15.11 13.85 -11.18
N GLU A 175 15.39 13.24 -12.34
CA GLU A 175 14.69 12.05 -12.81
C GLU A 175 15.19 10.79 -12.08
N ILE A 176 14.44 9.69 -12.20
CA ILE A 176 14.80 8.41 -11.60
C ILE A 176 15.30 7.46 -12.70
N ASP A 177 16.56 7.04 -12.61
CA ASP A 177 17.14 6.01 -13.45
C ASP A 177 16.65 4.62 -13.00
N VAL A 178 15.67 4.12 -13.75
CA VAL A 178 15.03 2.82 -13.51
C VAL A 178 16.00 1.65 -13.74
N GLU A 179 17.05 1.82 -14.56
CA GLU A 179 18.05 0.78 -14.76
C GLU A 179 18.90 0.59 -13.50
N VAL A 180 19.24 1.69 -12.80
CA VAL A 180 19.96 1.64 -11.52
C VAL A 180 19.14 0.92 -10.45
N LEU A 181 17.81 1.10 -10.43
CA LEU A 181 16.93 0.42 -9.47
C LEU A 181 16.95 -1.12 -9.59
N ASN A 182 17.38 -1.69 -10.73
CA ASN A 182 17.58 -3.15 -10.84
C ASN A 182 18.69 -3.68 -9.91
N LYS A 183 19.61 -2.83 -9.45
CA LYS A 183 20.61 -3.19 -8.45
C LYS A 183 20.00 -3.50 -7.08
N LEU A 184 18.73 -3.19 -6.85
CA LEU A 184 18.00 -3.58 -5.64
C LEU A 184 17.62 -5.07 -5.61
N ASP A 185 17.57 -5.76 -6.76
CA ASP A 185 17.11 -7.16 -6.84
C ASP A 185 17.90 -8.13 -5.95
N PRO A 186 19.24 -8.08 -5.89
CA PRO A 186 20.01 -8.92 -4.97
C PRO A 186 19.68 -8.62 -3.49
N ILE A 187 19.39 -7.36 -3.16
CA ILE A 187 19.04 -6.95 -1.79
C ILE A 187 17.69 -7.53 -1.39
N ILE A 188 16.68 -7.32 -2.24
CA ILE A 188 15.33 -7.87 -2.07
C ILE A 188 15.39 -9.40 -1.95
N LYS A 189 16.16 -10.07 -2.82
CA LYS A 189 16.34 -11.53 -2.79
C LYS A 189 16.93 -12.01 -1.46
N ASN A 190 17.91 -11.30 -0.91
CA ASN A 190 18.54 -11.67 0.34
C ASN A 190 17.63 -11.44 1.55
N PHE A 191 16.89 -10.32 1.60
CA PHE A 191 15.87 -10.13 2.63
C PHE A 191 14.84 -11.26 2.61
N ASN A 192 14.31 -11.60 1.43
CA ASN A 192 13.42 -12.75 1.26
C ASN A 192 14.06 -14.07 1.70
N GLY A 193 15.35 -14.26 1.45
CA GLY A 193 16.13 -15.41 1.93
C GLY A 193 16.19 -15.49 3.45
N ILE A 194 16.51 -14.37 4.12
CA ILE A 194 16.54 -14.26 5.58
C ILE A 194 15.16 -14.57 6.15
N ILE A 195 14.11 -13.94 5.63
CA ILE A 195 12.73 -14.13 6.10
C ILE A 195 12.29 -15.60 5.97
N ASN A 196 12.57 -16.22 4.83
CA ASN A 196 12.24 -17.62 4.59
C ASN A 196 13.02 -18.60 5.49
N GLU A 197 14.22 -18.25 5.95
CA GLU A 197 14.97 -19.08 6.90
C GLU A 197 14.57 -18.80 8.35
N MET A 198 14.39 -17.53 8.74
CA MET A 198 13.92 -17.13 10.06
C MET A 198 12.54 -17.69 10.38
N SER A 199 11.62 -17.73 9.41
CA SER A 199 10.29 -18.35 9.60
C SER A 199 10.31 -19.85 9.91
N LYS A 200 11.46 -20.53 9.78
CA LYS A 200 11.59 -21.98 9.97
C LYS A 200 12.29 -22.38 11.27
N ILE A 201 12.94 -21.45 11.95
CA ILE A 201 13.68 -21.76 13.18
C ILE A 201 12.73 -21.86 14.38
N ASN A 202 13.11 -22.64 15.38
CA ASN A 202 12.39 -22.66 16.65
C ASN A 202 12.82 -21.45 17.49
N VAL A 203 11.84 -20.71 18.01
CA VAL A 203 12.07 -19.44 18.70
C VAL A 203 11.80 -19.60 20.20
N PRO A 204 12.76 -19.30 21.09
CA PRO A 204 12.49 -19.28 22.52
C PRO A 204 11.42 -18.21 22.84
N PRO A 205 10.44 -18.50 23.71
CA PRO A 205 9.36 -17.56 24.03
C PRO A 205 9.85 -16.15 24.43
N TYR A 206 11.02 -16.03 25.10
CA TYR A 206 11.64 -14.75 25.45
C TYR A 206 11.94 -13.83 24.24
N PHE A 207 12.18 -14.42 23.07
CA PHE A 207 12.52 -13.73 21.83
C PHE A 207 11.35 -13.62 20.84
N LEU A 208 10.24 -14.31 21.09
CA LEU A 208 9.16 -14.47 20.10
C LEU A 208 8.59 -13.14 19.59
N SER A 209 8.38 -12.17 20.47
CA SER A 209 7.87 -10.84 20.08
C SER A 209 8.86 -10.09 19.20
N VAL A 210 10.13 -10.00 19.61
CA VAL A 210 11.13 -9.25 18.83
C VAL A 210 11.48 -9.97 17.52
N HIS A 211 11.49 -11.30 17.51
CA HIS A 211 11.65 -12.10 16.29
C HIS A 211 10.56 -11.79 15.27
N LEU A 212 9.29 -11.74 15.72
CA LEU A 212 8.16 -11.36 14.90
C LEU A 212 8.28 -9.93 14.37
N GLN A 213 8.73 -8.99 15.20
CA GLN A 213 8.95 -7.61 14.77
C GLN A 213 10.06 -7.52 13.72
N THR A 214 11.17 -8.24 13.92
CA THR A 214 12.28 -8.28 12.96
C THR A 214 11.85 -8.86 11.61
N ILE A 215 11.15 -10.00 11.58
CA ILE A 215 10.74 -10.63 10.32
C ILE A 215 9.70 -9.78 9.56
N ASN A 216 8.75 -9.15 10.27
CA ASN A 216 7.81 -8.22 9.64
C ASN A 216 8.48 -6.93 9.18
N GLY A 217 9.49 -6.43 9.91
CA GLY A 217 10.31 -5.30 9.46
C GLY A 217 11.12 -5.62 8.20
N LEU A 218 11.66 -6.84 8.10
CA LEU A 218 12.34 -7.32 6.91
C LEU A 218 11.38 -7.45 5.71
N GLU A 219 10.19 -8.02 5.91
CA GLU A 219 9.14 -8.08 4.86
C GLU A 219 8.79 -6.67 4.38
N LYS A 220 8.57 -5.74 5.33
CA LYS A 220 8.24 -4.36 5.01
C LYS A 220 9.32 -3.72 4.15
N ILE A 221 10.61 -3.87 4.49
CA ILE A 221 11.70 -3.35 3.66
C ILE A 221 11.78 -4.05 2.30
N ALA A 222 11.61 -5.37 2.22
CA ALA A 222 11.66 -6.11 0.97
C ALA A 222 10.54 -5.67 0.00
N GLU A 223 9.32 -5.54 0.50
CA GLU A 223 8.17 -5.01 -0.24
C GLU A 223 8.41 -3.58 -0.66
N ASN A 224 8.91 -2.75 0.26
CA ASN A 224 9.18 -1.35 0.04
C ASN A 224 10.21 -1.13 -1.08
N LEU A 225 11.32 -1.86 -1.08
CA LEU A 225 12.30 -1.82 -2.17
C LEU A 225 11.72 -2.35 -3.49
N ALA A 226 10.84 -3.36 -3.47
CA ALA A 226 10.19 -3.86 -4.67
C ALA A 226 9.23 -2.83 -5.28
N ASP A 227 8.51 -2.08 -4.44
CA ASP A 227 7.54 -1.06 -4.87
C ASP A 227 8.23 0.17 -5.44
N ILE A 228 9.39 0.57 -4.91
CA ILE A 228 10.19 1.66 -5.49
C ILE A 228 10.51 1.41 -6.97
N LYS A 229 10.76 0.15 -7.34
CA LYS A 229 11.02 -0.24 -8.73
C LYS A 229 9.82 -0.08 -9.66
N LEU A 230 8.63 0.18 -9.13
CA LEU A 230 7.40 0.37 -9.91
C LEU A 230 7.21 1.82 -10.37
N ILE A 231 8.20 2.71 -10.23
CA ILE A 231 8.06 4.14 -10.54
C ILE A 231 7.45 4.44 -11.93
N ASP A 232 7.73 3.62 -12.94
CA ASP A 232 7.16 3.77 -14.29
C ASP A 232 5.76 3.15 -14.47
N LYS A 233 5.37 2.22 -13.59
CA LYS A 233 4.16 1.39 -13.71
C LYS A 233 3.07 1.77 -12.73
N ASP A 234 3.47 2.10 -11.51
CA ASP A 234 2.62 2.52 -10.39
C ASP A 234 3.37 3.60 -9.60
N PRO A 235 3.44 4.84 -10.13
CA PRO A 235 4.18 5.94 -9.51
C PRO A 235 3.76 6.21 -8.07
N LEU A 236 2.47 6.08 -7.74
CA LEU A 236 1.99 6.34 -6.38
C LEU A 236 2.48 5.29 -5.39
N ALA A 237 2.44 4.01 -5.76
CA ALA A 237 3.04 2.95 -4.93
C ALA A 237 4.53 3.17 -4.74
N ALA A 238 5.26 3.54 -5.80
CA ALA A 238 6.68 3.82 -5.73
C ALA A 238 7.00 5.04 -4.85
N MET A 239 6.25 6.14 -4.98
CA MET A 239 6.41 7.34 -4.15
C MET A 239 6.10 7.06 -2.68
N SER A 240 5.02 6.32 -2.42
CA SER A 240 4.69 5.89 -1.05
C SER A 240 5.81 5.06 -0.44
N ALA A 241 6.35 4.16 -1.25
CA ALA A 241 7.48 3.35 -0.86
C ALA A 241 8.73 4.19 -0.57
N MET A 242 9.13 5.10 -1.47
CA MET A 242 10.27 5.99 -1.25
C MET A 242 10.10 6.83 0.03
N SER A 243 8.89 7.35 0.29
CA SER A 243 8.59 8.16 1.46
C SER A 243 8.74 7.39 2.78
N GLN A 244 8.33 6.13 2.81
CA GLN A 244 8.36 5.31 4.02
C GLN A 244 9.71 4.62 4.28
N TYR A 245 10.58 4.51 3.28
CA TYR A 245 11.84 3.77 3.37
C TYR A 245 12.73 4.19 4.57
N PRO A 246 12.96 5.49 4.84
CA PRO A 246 13.77 5.90 5.99
C PRO A 246 13.21 5.38 7.33
N LYS A 247 11.90 5.59 7.55
CA LYS A 247 11.20 5.14 8.77
C LYS A 247 11.25 3.62 8.92
N ASN A 248 10.99 2.90 7.85
CA ASN A 248 11.01 1.43 7.86
C ASN A 248 12.40 0.90 8.23
N ASN A 249 13.45 1.57 7.75
CA ASN A 249 14.82 1.18 8.03
C ASN A 249 15.20 1.44 9.49
N GLU A 250 14.77 2.59 10.05
CA GLU A 250 14.92 2.89 11.48
C GLU A 250 14.18 1.89 12.38
N GLU A 251 12.94 1.54 12.04
CA GLU A 251 12.15 0.53 12.77
C GLU A 251 12.85 -0.84 12.76
N LEU A 252 13.29 -1.30 11.58
CA LEU A 252 14.01 -2.57 11.44
C LEU A 252 15.30 -2.58 12.25
N GLN A 253 16.09 -1.50 12.18
CA GLN A 253 17.32 -1.37 12.96
C GLN A 253 17.03 -1.48 14.47
N SER A 254 15.99 -0.79 14.95
CA SER A 254 15.56 -0.86 16.36
C SER A 254 15.20 -2.28 16.79
N TYR A 255 14.51 -3.05 15.95
CA TYR A 255 14.18 -4.44 16.23
C TYR A 255 15.42 -5.34 16.27
N ILE A 256 16.37 -5.14 15.34
CA ILE A 256 17.64 -5.88 15.32
C ILE A 256 18.46 -5.57 16.58
N ASP A 257 18.55 -4.30 16.99
CA ASP A 257 19.27 -3.90 18.19
C ASP A 257 18.64 -4.50 19.45
N THR A 258 17.31 -4.48 19.54
CA THR A 258 16.57 -5.12 20.63
C THR A 258 16.81 -6.63 20.68
N LEU A 259 16.86 -7.29 19.53
CA LEU A 259 17.14 -8.72 19.41
C LEU A 259 18.55 -9.04 19.93
N ASN A 260 19.54 -8.25 19.52
CA ASN A 260 20.93 -8.36 19.95
C ASN A 260 21.07 -8.12 21.46
N GLN A 261 20.46 -7.06 21.99
CA GLN A 261 20.48 -6.74 23.42
C GLN A 261 19.92 -7.90 24.26
N LYS A 262 18.75 -8.42 23.89
CA LYS A 262 18.15 -9.59 24.56
C LYS A 262 19.04 -10.83 24.51
N GLY A 263 19.78 -11.01 23.42
CA GLY A 263 20.78 -12.08 23.28
C GLY A 263 21.91 -11.95 24.29
N VAL A 264 22.49 -10.75 24.39
CA VAL A 264 23.57 -10.43 25.35
C VAL A 264 23.08 -10.62 26.79
N GLU A 265 21.88 -10.17 27.14
CA GLU A 265 21.31 -10.33 28.49
C GLU A 265 21.16 -11.79 28.93
N LYS A 266 20.81 -12.69 27.98
CA LYS A 266 20.57 -14.11 28.28
C LYS A 266 21.80 -15.00 28.18
N LEU A 267 22.78 -14.63 27.36
CA LEU A 267 24.00 -15.42 27.14
C LEU A 267 25.23 -14.87 27.88
N GLY A 268 25.21 -13.59 28.25
CA GLY A 268 26.24 -12.94 29.06
C GLY A 268 26.18 -13.24 30.56
N ASN A 269 25.10 -13.91 31.01
CA ASN A 269 24.93 -14.47 32.36
C ASN A 269 25.07 -16.01 32.35
#